data_AF-D0KNM3-F1
#
_entry.id   AF-D0KNM3-F1
#
_cell.length_a   1.000
_cell.length_b   1.000
_cell.length_c   1.000
_cell.angle_alpha   90.00
_cell.angle_beta   90.00
_cell.angle_gamma   90.00
#
_symmetry.space_group_name_H-M   'P 1'
#
loop_
_entity.id
_entity.type
_entity.pdbx_description
1 polymer ?
#
loop_
_entity_poly.entity_id
_entity_poly.type
_entity_poly.pdbx_seq_one_letter_code
_entity_poly.pdbx_strand_id
1 'polypeptide(L)'
;MKFFVFFLFIFLFQLALSLTLVAMSESSLISGTFVIYNGTSTYYLQNGSILFQKFSIIQVINKTFNNGTVLVGISIISWNTSMQSKFLYSVMNSTLPLPFYYVSPYLLGEENISVNEVELFYVNHTNSYYVYLGKGNIDGVIIKTYFYFKPDGLADKVINLQLGANGKIVSETTLALWITNFNNTSIGIPHFKGITTASASNEISVSLFPVYAKIMEYIIMAGAILVMIILLFRGTKRVR
;
A
#
# COMPACT_ATOMS: atom_id res chain seq x y z
N MET A 1 -4.53 -15.13 -46.04
CA MET A 1 -4.18 -16.27 -45.16
C MET A 1 -2.86 -16.07 -44.41
N LYS A 2 -1.73 -15.78 -45.07
CA LYS A 2 -0.42 -15.59 -44.41
C LYS A 2 -0.38 -14.46 -43.35
N PHE A 3 -1.08 -13.35 -43.60
CA PHE A 3 -1.16 -12.22 -42.67
C PHE A 3 -1.95 -12.53 -41.38
N PHE A 4 -2.99 -13.37 -41.49
CA PHE A 4 -3.82 -13.77 -40.36
C PHE A 4 -3.06 -14.72 -39.42
N VAL A 5 -2.28 -15.64 -39.98
CA VAL A 5 -1.42 -16.55 -39.20
C VAL A 5 -0.34 -15.79 -38.44
N PHE A 6 0.26 -14.77 -39.07
CA PHE A 6 1.24 -13.90 -38.41
C PHE A 6 0.64 -13.12 -37.23
N PHE A 7 -0.57 -12.57 -37.40
CA PHE A 7 -1.28 -11.86 -36.33
C PHE A 7 -1.69 -12.78 -35.17
N LEU A 8 -2.16 -13.99 -35.49
CA LEU A 8 -2.48 -15.02 -34.49
C LEU A 8 -1.25 -15.43 -33.69
N PHE A 9 -0.08 -15.54 -34.34
CA PHE A 9 1.17 -15.87 -33.68
C PHE A 9 1.64 -14.76 -32.73
N ILE A 10 1.56 -13.50 -33.13
CA ILE A 10 1.86 -12.35 -32.25
C ILE A 10 0.89 -12.33 -31.07
N PHE A 11 -0.40 -12.57 -31.30
CA PHE A 11 -1.40 -12.60 -30.23
C PHE A 11 -1.13 -13.74 -29.23
N LEU A 12 -0.84 -14.94 -29.71
CA LEU A 12 -0.51 -16.09 -28.86
C LEU A 12 0.81 -15.88 -28.11
N PHE A 13 1.79 -15.23 -28.73
CA PHE A 13 3.06 -14.89 -28.09
C PHE A 13 2.87 -13.85 -26.99
N GLN A 14 2.08 -12.80 -27.22
CA GLN A 14 1.74 -11.79 -26.20
C GLN A 14 0.91 -12.40 -25.06
N LEU A 15 -0.01 -13.32 -25.37
CA LEU A 15 -0.78 -14.07 -24.38
C LEU A 15 0.15 -14.94 -23.53
N ALA A 16 1.06 -15.69 -24.16
CA ALA A 16 2.06 -16.52 -23.47
C ALA A 16 2.99 -15.67 -22.59
N LEU A 17 3.45 -14.52 -23.09
CA LEU A 17 4.29 -13.58 -22.33
C LEU A 17 3.55 -13.05 -21.09
N SER A 18 2.27 -12.69 -21.25
CA SER A 18 1.41 -12.23 -20.15
C SER A 18 1.14 -13.33 -19.12
N LEU A 19 1.00 -14.58 -19.55
CA LEU A 19 0.82 -15.75 -18.66
C LEU A 19 2.10 -16.07 -17.88
N THR A 20 3.29 -15.91 -18.49
CA THR A 20 4.57 -16.10 -17.78
C THR A 20 4.87 -14.98 -16.79
N LEU A 21 4.45 -13.74 -17.06
CA LEU A 21 4.59 -12.61 -16.13
C LEU A 21 3.68 -12.74 -14.89
N VAL A 22 2.52 -13.40 -15.03
CA VAL A 22 1.62 -13.70 -13.90
C VAL A 22 2.17 -14.81 -12.99
N ALA A 23 3.06 -15.67 -13.51
CA ALA A 23 3.61 -16.81 -12.77
C ALA A 23 4.79 -16.49 -11.83
N MET A 24 5.30 -15.24 -11.83
CA MET A 24 6.47 -14.84 -11.00
C MET A 24 6.13 -13.97 -9.79
N SER A 25 4.88 -13.94 -9.31
CA SER A 25 4.58 -13.35 -7.99
C SER A 25 4.39 -14.43 -6.93
N GLU A 26 5.47 -15.06 -6.48
CA GLU A 26 5.44 -15.68 -5.15
C GLU A 26 5.32 -14.55 -4.13
N SER A 27 4.07 -14.22 -3.79
CA SER A 27 3.77 -13.37 -2.64
C SER A 27 4.27 -14.08 -1.39
N SER A 28 5.35 -13.58 -0.77
CA SER A 28 5.80 -14.10 0.54
C SER A 28 4.76 -13.83 1.65
N LEU A 29 3.75 -13.00 1.39
CA LEU A 29 2.66 -12.71 2.30
C LEU A 29 1.57 -13.77 2.21
N ILE A 30 1.34 -14.45 3.33
CA ILE A 30 0.38 -15.53 3.48
C ILE A 30 -0.86 -15.01 4.21
N SER A 31 -2.03 -15.57 3.91
CA SER A 31 -3.26 -15.24 4.63
C SER A 31 -3.13 -15.59 6.11
N GLY A 32 -3.55 -14.69 6.99
CA GLY A 32 -3.41 -14.84 8.45
C GLY A 32 -2.12 -14.25 9.02
N THR A 33 -1.20 -13.75 8.18
CA THR A 33 -0.04 -12.99 8.66
C THR A 33 -0.51 -11.67 9.29
N PHE A 34 -0.02 -11.34 10.47
CA PHE A 34 -0.31 -10.09 11.16
C PHE A 34 0.94 -9.45 11.75
N VAL A 35 0.85 -8.14 11.93
CA VAL A 35 1.85 -7.31 12.59
C VAL A 35 1.10 -6.30 13.47
N ILE A 36 1.66 -6.02 14.64
CA ILE A 36 1.13 -5.02 15.56
C ILE A 36 2.25 -4.06 15.90
N TYR A 37 1.99 -2.78 15.71
CA TYR A 37 2.90 -1.70 16.05
C TYR A 37 2.38 -0.94 17.26
N ASN A 38 3.27 -0.57 18.15
CA ASN A 38 2.98 0.41 19.19
C ASN A 38 3.40 1.79 18.71
N GLY A 39 2.47 2.73 18.81
CA GLY A 39 2.60 4.08 18.31
C GLY A 39 2.54 5.12 19.42
N THR A 40 3.34 6.18 19.27
CA THR A 40 3.15 7.43 20.00
C THR A 40 3.17 8.58 19.01
N SER A 41 2.10 9.36 18.99
CA SER A 41 2.05 10.65 18.30
C SER A 41 2.28 11.77 19.31
N THR A 42 3.16 12.68 18.96
CA THR A 42 3.39 13.95 19.65
C THR A 42 2.87 15.06 18.75
N TYR A 43 1.99 15.91 19.30
CA TYR A 43 1.44 17.07 18.61
C TYR A 43 1.97 18.34 19.26
N TYR A 44 2.49 19.24 18.44
CA TYR A 44 3.02 20.54 18.86
C TYR A 44 2.00 21.62 18.55
N LEU A 45 1.34 22.13 19.59
CA LEU A 45 0.27 23.11 19.44
C LEU A 45 0.82 24.54 19.32
N GLN A 46 0.04 25.43 18.70
CA GLN A 46 0.45 26.82 18.46
C GLN A 46 0.68 27.62 19.75
N ASN A 47 0.02 27.24 20.84
CA ASN A 47 0.20 27.84 22.17
C ASN A 47 1.46 27.31 22.89
N GLY A 48 2.27 26.47 22.24
CA GLY A 48 3.49 25.87 22.81
C GLY A 48 3.24 24.63 23.67
N SER A 49 1.99 24.20 23.88
CA SER A 49 1.72 22.95 24.60
C SER A 49 1.93 21.72 23.72
N ILE A 50 2.16 20.59 24.39
CA ILE A 50 2.43 19.31 23.73
C ILE A 50 1.35 18.31 24.15
N LEU A 51 0.77 17.61 23.16
CA LEU A 51 -0.16 16.52 23.39
C LEU A 51 0.46 15.19 22.95
N PHE A 52 0.22 14.15 23.74
CA PHE A 52 0.67 12.80 23.44
C PHE A 52 -0.51 11.86 23.25
N GLN A 53 -0.49 11.12 22.16
CA GLN A 53 -1.45 10.06 21.88
C GLN A 53 -0.72 8.73 21.74
N LYS A 54 -1.08 7.78 22.60
CA LYS A 54 -0.58 6.41 22.55
C LYS A 54 -1.62 5.53 21.89
N PHE A 55 -1.18 4.72 20.94
CA PHE A 55 -2.06 3.81 20.22
C PHE A 55 -1.29 2.56 19.78
N SER A 56 -2.01 1.54 19.32
CA SER A 56 -1.43 0.42 18.61
C SER A 56 -2.14 0.26 17.27
N ILE A 57 -1.41 -0.11 16.23
CA ILE A 57 -1.97 -0.45 14.92
C ILE A 57 -1.87 -1.96 14.75
N ILE A 58 -2.99 -2.63 14.55
CA ILE A 58 -3.08 -4.04 14.18
C ILE A 58 -3.28 -4.11 12.67
N GLN A 59 -2.39 -4.80 11.98
CA GLN A 59 -2.47 -5.00 10.53
C GLN A 59 -2.48 -6.50 10.25
N VAL A 60 -3.33 -6.94 9.33
CA VAL A 60 -3.53 -8.36 9.01
C VAL A 60 -3.63 -8.54 7.50
N ILE A 61 -2.92 -9.51 6.95
CA ILE A 61 -3.17 -10.04 5.60
C ILE A 61 -4.38 -10.96 5.71
N ASN A 62 -5.56 -10.43 5.41
CA ASN A 62 -6.81 -11.17 5.50
C ASN A 62 -6.92 -12.23 4.39
N LYS A 63 -6.42 -11.91 3.19
CA LYS A 63 -6.43 -12.81 2.04
C LYS A 63 -5.30 -12.49 1.07
N THR A 64 -4.67 -13.52 0.51
CA THR A 64 -3.74 -13.42 -0.62
C THR A 64 -4.44 -13.89 -1.89
N PHE A 65 -4.29 -13.14 -2.99
CA PHE A 65 -4.89 -13.46 -4.28
C PHE A 65 -3.83 -13.94 -5.27
N ASN A 66 -4.22 -14.80 -6.22
CA ASN A 66 -3.33 -15.39 -7.22
C ASN A 66 -2.80 -14.39 -8.27
N ASN A 67 -3.22 -13.12 -8.21
CA ASN A 67 -2.84 -12.06 -9.16
C ASN A 67 -1.79 -11.09 -8.58
N GLY A 68 -1.05 -11.50 -7.54
CA GLY A 68 -0.04 -10.65 -6.90
C GLY A 68 -0.61 -9.53 -6.05
N THR A 69 -1.85 -9.68 -5.55
CA THR A 69 -2.47 -8.72 -4.63
C THR A 69 -2.83 -9.36 -3.30
N VAL A 70 -2.96 -8.53 -2.27
CA VAL A 70 -3.33 -8.92 -0.90
C VAL A 70 -4.42 -8.01 -0.35
N LEU A 71 -5.32 -8.57 0.45
CA LEU A 71 -6.32 -7.83 1.22
C LEU A 71 -5.75 -7.52 2.60
N VAL A 72 -5.36 -6.27 2.83
CA VAL A 72 -4.80 -5.80 4.10
C VAL A 72 -5.91 -5.20 4.95
N GLY A 73 -6.09 -5.73 6.15
CA GLY A 73 -6.97 -5.20 7.19
C GLY A 73 -6.17 -4.40 8.22
N ILE A 74 -6.67 -3.23 8.63
CA ILE A 74 -6.04 -2.37 9.64
C ILE A 74 -7.06 -1.98 10.70
N SER A 75 -6.68 -2.09 11.97
CA SER A 75 -7.44 -1.61 13.12
C SER A 75 -6.51 -0.85 14.06
N ILE A 76 -7.01 0.18 14.73
CA ILE A 76 -6.24 1.03 15.63
C ILE A 76 -6.84 0.94 17.03
N ILE A 77 -6.02 0.65 18.03
CA ILE A 77 -6.36 0.76 19.44
C ILE A 77 -5.86 2.09 19.94
N SER A 78 -6.74 2.95 20.41
CA SER A 78 -6.38 4.16 21.16
C SER A 78 -6.29 3.83 22.65
N TRP A 79 -5.07 3.84 23.21
CA TRP A 79 -4.86 3.57 24.63
C TRP A 79 -5.36 4.69 25.53
N ASN A 80 -5.40 5.92 24.99
CA ASN A 80 -5.94 7.07 25.71
C ASN A 80 -7.45 6.95 25.97
N THR A 81 -8.19 6.28 25.08
CA THR A 81 -9.66 6.15 25.18
C THR A 81 -10.12 4.71 25.43
N SER A 82 -9.19 3.76 25.49
CA SER A 82 -9.47 2.31 25.59
C SER A 82 -10.44 1.80 24.51
N MET A 83 -10.36 2.37 23.30
CA MET A 83 -11.22 2.02 22.18
C MET A 83 -10.43 1.42 21.03
N GLN A 84 -10.98 0.40 20.40
CA GLN A 84 -10.47 -0.18 19.16
C GLN A 84 -11.39 0.18 17.99
N SER A 85 -10.80 0.71 16.92
CA SER A 85 -11.49 0.93 15.65
C SER A 85 -11.81 -0.40 14.98
N LYS A 86 -12.82 -0.39 14.11
CA LYS A 86 -13.06 -1.53 13.23
C LYS A 86 -11.88 -1.75 12.27
N PHE A 87 -11.81 -2.97 11.74
CA PHE A 87 -10.93 -3.26 10.63
C PHE A 87 -11.41 -2.55 9.37
N LEU A 88 -10.53 -1.73 8.79
CA LEU A 88 -10.65 -1.20 7.45
C LEU A 88 -9.83 -2.07 6.51
N TYR A 89 -10.39 -2.40 5.35
CA TYR A 89 -9.76 -3.31 4.41
C TYR A 89 -9.41 -2.59 3.10
N SER A 90 -8.26 -2.92 2.55
CA SER A 90 -7.79 -2.40 1.27
C SER A 90 -7.08 -3.49 0.48
N VAL A 91 -7.28 -3.51 -0.84
CA VAL A 91 -6.56 -4.41 -1.75
C VAL A 91 -5.31 -3.69 -2.21
N MET A 92 -4.15 -4.31 -2.00
CA MET A 92 -2.84 -3.75 -2.29
C MET A 92 -1.99 -4.73 -3.09
N ASN A 93 -0.95 -4.23 -3.76
CA ASN A 93 0.06 -5.09 -4.38
C ASN A 93 0.82 -5.86 -3.28
N SER A 94 1.07 -7.15 -3.47
CA SER A 94 1.75 -7.99 -2.47
C SER A 94 3.23 -7.63 -2.28
N THR A 95 3.85 -6.95 -3.23
CA THR A 95 5.28 -6.59 -3.17
C THR A 95 5.53 -5.29 -2.43
N LEU A 96 4.52 -4.42 -2.35
CA LEU A 96 4.55 -3.16 -1.60
C LEU A 96 3.17 -2.81 -1.00
N PRO A 97 2.63 -3.62 -0.07
CA PRO A 97 1.43 -3.27 0.68
C PRO A 97 1.82 -2.31 1.81
N LEU A 98 1.96 -1.03 1.48
CA LEU A 98 2.29 0.01 2.46
C LEU A 98 1.43 0.02 3.73
N PRO A 99 0.10 -0.27 3.69
CA PRO A 99 -0.67 -0.31 4.93
C PRO A 99 -0.30 -1.47 5.87
N PHE A 100 0.51 -2.43 5.40
CA PHE A 100 1.12 -3.51 6.18
C PHE A 100 2.61 -3.23 6.52
N TYR A 101 3.12 -2.06 6.16
CA TYR A 101 4.53 -1.66 6.31
C TYR A 101 5.52 -2.73 5.85
N TYR A 102 5.30 -3.26 4.65
CA TYR A 102 6.14 -4.28 4.03
C TYR A 102 6.61 -3.83 2.64
N VAL A 103 7.86 -4.17 2.34
CA VAL A 103 8.50 -4.10 1.02
C VAL A 103 9.06 -5.48 0.74
N SER A 104 8.91 -5.99 -0.49
CA SER A 104 9.49 -7.29 -0.80
C SER A 104 11.02 -7.29 -0.70
N PRO A 105 11.66 -8.31 -0.09
CA PRO A 105 13.11 -8.36 0.10
C PRO A 105 13.94 -8.10 -1.16
N TYR A 106 13.46 -8.52 -2.33
CA TYR A 106 14.16 -8.31 -3.60
C TYR A 106 14.14 -6.86 -4.10
N LEU A 107 13.30 -5.99 -3.52
CA LEU A 107 13.26 -4.55 -3.80
C LEU A 107 14.11 -3.73 -2.81
N LEU A 108 14.58 -4.34 -1.72
CA LEU A 108 15.39 -3.63 -0.73
C LEU A 108 16.75 -3.24 -1.30
N GLY A 109 17.14 -1.99 -1.07
CA GLY A 109 18.38 -1.40 -1.60
C GLY A 109 18.21 -0.67 -2.94
N GLU A 110 17.09 -0.85 -3.63
CA GLU A 110 16.77 -0.09 -4.85
C GLU A 110 16.58 1.40 -4.53
N GLU A 111 17.14 2.28 -5.36
CA GLU A 111 17.12 3.74 -5.11
C GLU A 111 15.70 4.32 -5.03
N ASN A 112 14.81 3.84 -5.91
CA ASN A 112 13.43 4.29 -5.99
C ASN A 112 12.51 3.08 -6.14
N ILE A 113 11.65 2.86 -5.17
CA ILE A 113 10.59 1.84 -5.25
C ILE A 113 9.28 2.57 -5.51
N SER A 114 8.66 2.29 -6.66
CA SER A 114 7.36 2.86 -7.02
C SER A 114 6.35 1.77 -7.34
N VAL A 115 5.24 1.74 -6.61
CA VAL A 115 4.10 0.84 -6.88
C VAL A 115 2.80 1.59 -6.62
N ASN A 116 1.94 1.68 -7.64
CA ASN A 116 0.62 2.31 -7.55
C ASN A 116 0.64 3.73 -6.93
N GLU A 117 1.47 4.63 -7.47
CA GLU A 117 1.58 6.05 -7.05
C GLU A 117 2.20 6.27 -5.66
N VAL A 118 2.63 5.20 -5.01
CA VAL A 118 3.51 5.27 -3.86
C VAL A 118 4.95 5.35 -4.34
N GLU A 119 5.71 6.33 -3.87
CA GLU A 119 7.14 6.42 -4.08
C GLU A 119 7.89 6.34 -2.75
N LEU A 120 8.84 5.42 -2.67
CA LEU A 120 9.81 5.30 -1.59
C LEU A 120 11.20 5.57 -2.15
N PHE A 121 11.87 6.56 -1.55
CA PHE A 121 13.23 6.96 -1.88
C PHE A 121 14.20 6.34 -0.89
N TYR A 122 15.17 5.56 -1.37
CA TYR A 122 16.20 5.00 -0.53
C TYR A 122 17.05 6.11 0.10
N VAL A 123 17.27 6.03 1.40
CA VAL A 123 18.02 7.03 2.16
C VAL A 123 19.40 6.49 2.49
N ASN A 124 19.44 5.35 3.18
CA ASN A 124 20.68 4.66 3.54
C ASN A 124 20.38 3.23 4.00
N HIS A 125 21.46 2.48 4.24
CA HIS A 125 21.42 1.23 4.97
C HIS A 125 22.23 1.39 6.25
N THR A 126 21.59 1.11 7.38
CA THR A 126 22.27 0.92 8.66
C THR A 126 22.54 -0.57 8.83
N ASN A 127 23.47 -0.98 9.70
CA ASN A 127 23.89 -2.40 9.86
C ASN A 127 22.74 -3.41 10.05
N SER A 128 21.50 -2.98 10.31
CA SER A 128 20.35 -3.86 10.51
C SER A 128 19.09 -3.46 9.72
N TYR A 129 19.10 -2.32 9.00
CA TYR A 129 17.89 -1.79 8.35
C TYR A 129 18.17 -1.05 7.04
N TYR A 130 17.29 -1.25 6.07
CA TYR A 130 17.15 -0.42 4.88
C TYR A 130 16.18 0.73 5.19
N VAL A 131 16.65 1.96 5.03
CA VAL A 131 15.87 3.16 5.36
C VAL A 131 15.33 3.79 4.09
N TYR A 132 14.02 3.96 4.05
CA TYR A 132 13.31 4.60 2.93
C TYR A 132 12.51 5.80 3.40
N LEU A 133 12.43 6.82 2.56
CA LEU A 133 11.62 8.02 2.74
C LEU A 133 10.43 7.99 1.78
N GLY A 134 9.22 7.98 2.30
CA GLY A 134 8.01 8.34 1.58
C GLY A 134 7.69 9.82 1.77
N LYS A 135 7.23 10.48 0.71
CA LYS A 135 6.76 11.87 0.75
C LYS A 135 5.30 11.92 0.36
N GLY A 136 4.49 12.67 1.11
CA GLY A 136 3.08 12.90 0.83
C GLY A 136 2.73 14.36 1.02
N ASN A 137 1.62 14.76 0.42
CA ASN A 137 1.00 16.07 0.64
C ASN A 137 -0.51 15.85 0.80
N ILE A 138 -1.07 16.29 1.92
CA ILE A 138 -2.51 16.29 2.15
C ILE A 138 -2.91 17.73 2.48
N ASP A 139 -3.71 18.34 1.60
CA ASP A 139 -4.23 19.70 1.77
C ASP A 139 -3.17 20.76 2.14
N GLY A 140 -1.98 20.66 1.54
CA GLY A 140 -0.87 21.59 1.78
C GLY A 140 0.02 21.22 2.99
N VAL A 141 -0.33 20.17 3.74
CA VAL A 141 0.52 19.61 4.80
C VAL A 141 1.49 18.62 4.20
N ILE A 142 2.78 18.91 4.33
CA ILE A 142 3.84 18.02 3.86
C ILE A 142 4.04 16.91 4.90
N ILE A 143 3.97 15.68 4.44
CA ILE A 143 4.17 14.48 5.24
C ILE A 143 5.46 13.80 4.78
N LYS A 144 6.37 13.54 5.71
CA LYS A 144 7.58 12.75 5.47
C LYS A 144 7.53 11.50 6.34
N THR A 145 7.59 10.33 5.72
CA THR A 145 7.53 9.06 6.43
C THR A 145 8.82 8.29 6.20
N TYR A 146 9.56 8.00 7.27
CA TYR A 146 10.74 7.15 7.24
C TYR A 146 10.36 5.73 7.65
N PHE A 147 10.70 4.76 6.82
CA PHE A 147 10.50 3.34 7.07
C PHE A 147 11.86 2.68 7.30
N TYR A 148 11.97 1.87 8.35
CA TYR A 148 13.17 1.10 8.67
C TYR A 148 12.87 -0.38 8.44
N PHE A 149 13.08 -0.84 7.20
CA PHE A 149 12.80 -2.22 6.81
C PHE A 149 13.94 -3.14 7.21
N LYS A 150 13.59 -4.27 7.82
CA LYS A 150 14.52 -5.39 8.04
C LYS A 150 14.79 -6.13 6.72
N PRO A 151 15.82 -7.00 6.67
CA PRO A 151 16.09 -7.82 5.48
C PRO A 151 14.93 -8.74 5.05
N ASP A 152 14.02 -9.06 5.95
CA ASP A 152 12.80 -9.83 5.65
C ASP A 152 11.68 -8.99 5.00
N GLY A 153 11.91 -7.69 4.80
CA GLY A 153 10.98 -6.77 4.15
C GLY A 153 10.00 -6.07 5.09
N LEU A 154 9.90 -6.51 6.34
CA LEU A 154 8.99 -5.92 7.31
C LEU A 154 9.63 -4.71 8.01
N ALA A 155 8.89 -3.61 8.16
CA ALA A 155 9.35 -2.47 8.92
C ALA A 155 9.45 -2.80 10.43
N ASP A 156 10.59 -2.52 11.03
CA ASP A 156 10.74 -2.60 12.50
C ASP A 156 10.30 -1.29 13.16
N LYS A 157 10.46 -0.18 12.44
CA LYS A 157 10.13 1.16 12.89
C LYS A 157 9.63 2.01 11.74
N VAL A 158 8.65 2.87 12.02
CA VAL A 158 8.16 3.90 11.08
C VAL A 158 8.09 5.23 11.82
N ILE A 159 8.60 6.29 11.21
CA ILE A 159 8.54 7.65 11.75
C ILE A 159 7.81 8.53 10.74
N ASN A 160 6.69 9.11 11.13
CA ASN A 160 5.91 10.03 10.31
C ASN A 160 6.02 11.45 10.88
N LEU A 161 6.47 12.39 10.04
CA LEU A 161 6.61 13.79 10.37
C LEU A 161 5.61 14.59 9.55
N GLN A 162 4.78 15.38 10.23
CA GLN A 162 3.90 16.36 9.61
C GLN A 162 4.50 17.75 9.76
N LEU A 163 4.67 18.44 8.63
CA LEU A 163 5.24 19.78 8.57
C LEU A 163 4.13 20.78 8.28
N GLY A 164 4.00 21.80 9.14
CA GLY A 164 3.10 22.92 8.92
C GLY A 164 3.58 23.85 7.81
N ALA A 165 2.75 24.83 7.43
CA ALA A 165 3.02 25.76 6.32
C ALA A 165 4.33 26.57 6.49
N ASN A 166 4.80 26.75 7.73
CA ASN A 166 6.07 27.42 8.06
C ASN A 166 7.29 26.47 8.06
N GLY A 167 7.13 25.22 7.63
CA GLY A 167 8.17 24.19 7.62
C GLY A 167 8.48 23.60 9.00
N LYS A 168 7.82 24.03 10.09
CA LYS A 168 8.01 23.46 11.43
C LYS A 168 7.24 22.15 11.58
N ILE A 169 7.78 21.23 12.38
CA ILE A 169 7.08 19.99 12.75
C ILE A 169 5.89 20.36 13.62
N VAL A 170 4.70 19.94 13.18
CA VAL A 170 3.43 20.11 13.92
C VAL A 170 2.98 18.80 14.54
N SER A 171 3.43 17.67 14.00
CA SER A 171 3.23 16.35 14.59
C SER A 171 4.35 15.39 14.21
N GLU A 172 4.74 14.56 15.16
CA GLU A 172 5.65 13.44 14.96
C GLU A 172 5.00 12.17 15.50
N THR A 173 4.97 11.13 14.70
CA THR A 173 4.45 9.81 15.07
C THR A 173 5.53 8.77 14.91
N THR A 174 5.88 8.09 16.00
CA THR A 174 6.79 6.94 15.95
C THR A 174 6.01 5.66 16.18
N LEU A 175 6.17 4.70 15.28
CA LEU A 175 5.66 3.34 15.36
C LEU A 175 6.82 2.37 15.51
N ALA A 176 6.75 1.47 16.48
CA ALA A 176 7.70 0.38 16.66
C ALA A 176 6.98 -0.97 16.60
N LEU A 177 7.54 -1.91 15.86
CA LEU A 177 7.01 -3.26 15.75
C LEU A 177 7.02 -3.91 17.14
N TRP A 178 5.85 -4.37 17.58
CA TRP A 178 5.69 -4.99 18.90
C TRP A 178 5.56 -6.50 18.80
N ILE A 179 4.66 -6.99 17.96
CA ILE A 179 4.40 -8.43 17.81
C ILE A 179 4.01 -8.75 16.38
N THR A 180 4.48 -9.89 15.88
CA THR A 180 4.14 -10.38 14.55
C THR A 180 4.26 -11.89 14.49
N ASN A 181 3.51 -12.53 13.61
CA ASN A 181 3.68 -13.92 13.25
C ASN A 181 4.39 -14.13 11.90
N PHE A 182 4.90 -13.05 11.26
CA PHE A 182 5.48 -13.08 9.91
C PHE A 182 6.58 -14.14 9.75
N ASN A 183 7.44 -14.30 10.77
CA ASN A 183 8.48 -15.34 10.82
C ASN A 183 8.23 -16.43 11.88
N ASN A 184 7.09 -16.36 12.59
CA ASN A 184 6.77 -17.30 13.65
C ASN A 184 5.25 -17.49 13.75
N THR A 185 4.74 -18.50 13.07
CA THR A 185 3.30 -18.78 12.94
C THR A 185 2.63 -19.22 14.25
N SER A 186 3.39 -19.57 15.28
CA SER A 186 2.84 -19.96 16.59
C SER A 186 2.29 -18.78 17.40
N ILE A 187 2.65 -17.55 17.03
CA ILE A 187 2.21 -16.34 17.71
C ILE A 187 0.80 -15.96 17.24
N GLY A 188 -0.14 -15.82 18.16
CA GLY A 188 -1.48 -15.30 17.92
C GLY A 188 -1.61 -13.81 18.27
N ILE A 189 -2.66 -13.16 17.76
CA ILE A 189 -2.99 -11.78 18.15
C ILE A 189 -3.37 -11.79 19.65
N PRO A 190 -2.73 -10.98 20.49
CA PRO A 190 -3.01 -10.96 21.91
C PRO A 190 -4.40 -10.38 22.19
N HIS A 191 -5.04 -10.87 23.25
CA HIS A 191 -6.28 -10.30 23.73
C HIS A 191 -6.02 -9.02 24.54
N PHE A 192 -6.61 -7.91 24.14
CA PHE A 192 -6.44 -6.61 24.79
C PHE A 192 -7.48 -6.39 25.89
N LYS A 193 -7.12 -6.72 27.14
CA LYS A 193 -8.02 -6.56 28.29
C LYS A 193 -8.41 -5.10 28.48
N GLY A 194 -9.71 -4.84 28.65
CA GLY A 194 -10.23 -3.49 28.91
C GLY A 194 -10.42 -2.63 27.66
N ILE A 195 -10.18 -3.17 26.47
CA ILE A 195 -10.44 -2.47 25.22
C ILE A 195 -11.85 -2.77 24.72
N THR A 196 -12.57 -1.71 24.34
CA THR A 196 -13.91 -1.80 23.76
C THR A 196 -13.84 -1.61 22.24
N THR A 197 -14.37 -2.55 21.47
CA THR A 197 -14.43 -2.44 20.01
C THR A 197 -15.61 -1.58 19.58
N ALA A 198 -15.38 -0.58 18.73
CA ALA A 198 -16.43 0.31 18.25
C ALA A 198 -17.56 -0.46 17.54
N SER A 199 -18.80 -0.21 17.98
CA SER A 199 -20.03 -0.74 17.39
C SER A 199 -20.27 -0.14 16.00
N ALA A 200 -21.09 -0.79 15.16
CA ALA A 200 -21.32 -0.35 13.79
C ALA A 200 -22.09 0.98 13.67
N SER A 201 -21.38 2.08 13.49
CA SER A 201 -21.88 3.23 12.73
C SER A 201 -21.08 3.33 11.43
N ASN A 202 -21.81 3.36 10.31
CA ASN A 202 -21.28 3.41 8.96
C ASN A 202 -20.76 4.83 8.64
N GLU A 203 -19.48 5.13 8.88
CA GLU A 203 -18.83 6.26 8.21
C GLU A 203 -17.43 5.85 7.69
N ILE A 204 -17.40 5.77 6.35
CA ILE A 204 -16.29 5.68 5.39
C ILE A 204 -15.64 7.09 5.36
N SER A 205 -14.36 7.40 5.14
CA SER A 205 -13.20 6.79 4.47
C SER A 205 -11.95 7.58 4.87
N VAL A 206 -10.78 6.95 4.91
CA VAL A 206 -9.56 7.61 4.45
C VAL A 206 -8.88 6.67 3.47
N SER A 207 -9.17 6.85 2.18
CA SER A 207 -8.33 6.27 1.13
C SER A 207 -7.04 7.07 1.10
N LEU A 208 -5.92 6.45 1.49
CA LEU A 208 -4.61 7.10 1.35
C LEU A 208 -4.12 7.11 -0.11
N PHE A 209 -4.78 6.45 -1.05
CA PHE A 209 -4.34 6.41 -2.45
C PHE A 209 -5.53 6.34 -3.44
N PRO A 210 -5.50 7.12 -4.53
CA PRO A 210 -6.61 7.21 -5.47
C PRO A 210 -6.56 6.05 -6.50
N VAL A 211 -7.22 4.94 -6.19
CA VAL A 211 -7.35 3.81 -7.15
C VAL A 211 -8.33 4.12 -8.30
N TYR A 212 -9.07 5.23 -8.24
CA TYR A 212 -10.16 5.55 -9.16
C TYR A 212 -9.73 6.07 -10.54
N ALA A 213 -8.48 6.49 -10.73
CA ALA A 213 -8.04 7.12 -11.99
C ALA A 213 -7.90 6.13 -13.17
N LYS A 214 -7.41 4.90 -12.92
CA LYS A 214 -7.03 3.96 -13.99
C LYS A 214 -8.21 3.32 -14.72
N ILE A 215 -9.35 3.10 -14.06
CA ILE A 215 -10.52 2.47 -14.70
C ILE A 215 -11.09 3.38 -15.80
N MET A 216 -11.15 4.69 -15.53
CA MET A 216 -11.61 5.67 -16.52
C MET A 216 -10.64 5.77 -17.71
N GLU A 217 -9.34 5.67 -17.46
CA GLU A 217 -8.32 5.70 -18.51
C GLU A 217 -8.45 4.50 -19.47
N TYR A 218 -8.68 3.28 -18.94
CA TYR A 218 -8.94 2.10 -19.78
C TYR A 218 -10.24 2.21 -20.59
N ILE A 219 -11.30 2.79 -20.02
CA ILE A 219 -12.57 3.01 -20.72
C ILE A 219 -12.40 4.00 -21.88
N ILE A 220 -11.67 5.10 -21.65
CA ILE A 220 -11.39 6.11 -22.68
C ILE A 220 -10.52 5.51 -23.79
N MET A 221 -9.48 4.75 -23.44
CA MET A 221 -8.58 4.12 -24.41
C MET A 221 -9.30 3.07 -25.25
N ALA A 222 -10.14 2.23 -24.63
CA ALA A 222 -10.98 1.27 -25.35
C ALA A 222 -11.97 1.96 -26.29
N GLY A 223 -12.60 3.05 -25.86
CA GLY A 223 -13.49 3.86 -26.70
C GLY A 223 -12.77 4.46 -27.91
N ALA A 224 -11.57 5.01 -27.72
CA ALA A 224 -10.77 5.59 -28.80
C ALA A 224 -10.35 4.53 -29.85
N ILE A 225 -9.95 3.33 -29.41
CA ILE A 225 -9.63 2.21 -30.30
C ILE A 225 -10.87 1.77 -31.09
N LEU A 226 -12.04 1.69 -30.46
CA LEU A 226 -13.29 1.31 -31.12
C LEU A 226 -13.68 2.31 -32.22
N VAL A 227 -13.55 3.61 -31.94
CA VAL A 227 -13.77 4.68 -32.93
C VAL A 227 -12.80 4.55 -34.10
N MET A 228 -11.52 4.28 -33.83
CA MET A 228 -10.51 4.10 -34.87
C MET A 228 -10.83 2.90 -35.77
N ILE A 229 -11.25 1.78 -35.19
CA ILE A 229 -11.72 0.59 -35.92
C ILE A 229 -12.93 0.93 -36.81
N ILE A 230 -13.94 1.61 -36.26
CA ILE A 230 -15.13 2.02 -37.02
C ILE A 230 -14.74 2.90 -38.22
N LEU A 231 -13.82 3.85 -38.04
CA LEU A 231 -13.37 4.73 -39.12
C LEU A 231 -12.62 3.98 -40.22
N LEU A 232 -11.76 3.03 -39.85
CA LEU A 232 -11.01 2.20 -40.81
C LEU A 232 -11.92 1.30 -41.66
N PHE A 233 -12.98 0.73 -41.07
CA PHE A 233 -13.93 -0.12 -41.79
C PHE A 233 -15.10 0.65 -42.45
N ARG A 234 -15.31 1.92 -42.11
CA ARG A 234 -16.29 2.79 -42.78
C ARG A 234 -15.76 3.32 -44.12
N GLY A 235 -14.45 3.49 -44.27
CA GLY A 235 -13.79 3.93 -45.50
C GLY A 235 -13.76 2.90 -46.64
N THR A 236 -14.02 1.62 -46.37
CA THR A 236 -13.96 0.55 -47.38
C THR A 236 -15.28 0.34 -48.16
N LYS A 237 -16.33 1.14 -47.90
CA LYS A 237 -17.53 1.20 -48.75
C LYS A 237 -17.50 2.39 -49.71
N ARG A 238 -16.55 2.39 -50.65
CA ARG A 238 -16.68 3.09 -51.94
C ARG A 238 -15.68 2.55 -52.96
N VAL A 239 -16.08 1.51 -53.67
CA VAL A 239 -15.73 1.31 -55.09
C VAL A 239 -16.96 0.71 -55.77
N ARG A 240 -17.63 1.50 -56.59
CA ARG A 240 -18.45 1.06 -57.71
C ARG A 240 -17.97 1.86 -58.92
#